data_AF-A0A919YV26-F1
#
_entry.id   AF-A0A919YV26-F1
#
_cell.length_a   1.000
_cell.length_b   1.000
_cell.length_c   1.000
_cell.angle_alpha   90.00
_cell.angle_beta   90.00
_cell.angle_gamma   90.00
#
_symmetry.space_group_name_H-M   'P 1'
#
loop_
_entity.id
_entity.type
_entity.pdbx_description
1 polymer ?
#
loop_
_entity_poly.entity_id
_entity_poly.type
_entity_poly.pdbx_seq_one_letter_code
_entity_poly.pdbx_strand_id
1 'polypeptide(L)'
;MKSVLNQLLKKLDEGSISDERDIARFIKEAEAFYVIGSVLNYYDFGHHEACIFPEFQLSSTYKVDYLLVGRNSDGYSFLFVELEHPVKQITLADGELGNAFRKGIKQVKDWRNWLNGNFSTFTSTIKEYKHPDR
;
A
#
# COMPACT_ATOMS: atom_id res chain seq x y z
N MET A 1 -17.81 11.18 -0.76
CA MET A 1 -16.52 11.14 -1.50
C MET A 1 -15.84 12.49 -1.63
N LYS A 2 -16.39 13.51 -2.33
CA LYS A 2 -15.71 14.82 -2.50
C LYS A 2 -15.26 15.48 -1.17
N SER A 3 -16.05 15.36 -0.10
CA SER A 3 -15.70 15.91 1.22
C SER A 3 -14.45 15.27 1.85
N VAL A 4 -14.30 13.94 1.77
CA VAL A 4 -13.16 13.22 2.38
C VAL A 4 -11.87 13.46 1.60
N LEU A 5 -11.93 13.45 0.27
CA LEU A 5 -10.78 13.80 -0.56
C LEU A 5 -10.30 15.24 -0.31
N ASN A 6 -11.23 16.19 -0.18
CA ASN A 6 -10.87 17.57 0.16
C ASN A 6 -10.23 17.68 1.55
N GLN A 7 -10.64 16.85 2.52
CA GLN A 7 -9.99 16.80 3.84
C GLN A 7 -8.56 16.24 3.76
N LEU A 8 -8.34 15.20 2.95
CA LEU A 8 -7.00 14.66 2.72
C LEU A 8 -6.09 15.69 2.04
N LEU A 9 -6.58 16.34 0.98
CA LEU A 9 -5.85 17.41 0.29
C LEU A 9 -5.49 18.55 1.25
N LYS A 10 -6.47 19.00 2.03
CA LYS A 10 -6.24 20.01 3.07
C LYS A 10 -5.15 19.58 4.05
N LYS A 11 -5.17 18.32 4.51
CA LYS A 11 -4.13 17.78 5.40
C LYS A 11 -2.73 17.80 4.78
N LEU A 12 -2.63 17.47 3.49
CA LEU A 12 -1.40 17.49 2.72
C LEU A 12 -0.88 18.93 2.55
N ASP A 13 -1.76 19.86 2.21
CA ASP A 13 -1.41 21.26 1.93
C ASP A 13 -1.01 22.04 3.20
N GLU A 14 -1.68 21.78 4.33
CA GLU A 14 -1.41 22.48 5.60
C GLU A 14 -0.13 22.00 6.30
N GLY A 15 0.57 21.01 5.74
CA GLY A 15 1.77 20.43 6.38
C GLY A 15 1.46 19.74 7.70
N SER A 16 0.20 19.33 7.91
CA SER A 16 -0.27 18.70 9.16
C SER A 16 0.18 17.24 9.32
N ILE A 17 0.86 16.70 8.31
CA ILE A 17 1.39 15.34 8.29
C ILE A 17 2.79 15.39 8.90
N SER A 18 2.93 14.78 10.07
CA SER A 18 4.20 14.68 10.80
C SER A 18 4.95 13.38 10.44
N ASP A 19 4.19 12.34 10.11
CA ASP A 19 4.67 10.99 9.78
C ASP A 19 3.78 10.37 8.69
N GLU A 20 4.31 9.47 7.87
CA GLU A 20 3.57 8.72 6.82
C GLU A 20 2.35 7.97 7.40
N ARG A 21 2.47 7.54 8.67
CA ARG A 21 1.39 6.90 9.44
C ARG A 21 0.16 7.77 9.62
N ASP A 22 0.29 9.10 9.54
CA ASP A 22 -0.85 10.02 9.61
C ASP A 22 -1.79 9.83 8.42
N ILE A 23 -1.24 9.53 7.25
CA ILE A 23 -2.01 9.26 6.03
C ILE A 23 -2.74 7.91 6.17
N ALA A 24 -2.01 6.86 6.56
CA ALA A 24 -2.60 5.54 6.77
C ALA A 24 -3.73 5.56 7.81
N ARG A 25 -3.51 6.28 8.93
CA ARG A 25 -4.51 6.50 9.97
C ARG A 25 -5.73 7.26 9.45
N PHE A 26 -5.53 8.36 8.73
CA PHE A 26 -6.64 9.10 8.13
C PHE A 26 -7.47 8.22 7.20
N ILE A 27 -6.83 7.44 6.33
CA ILE A 27 -7.51 6.52 5.41
C ILE A 27 -8.36 5.51 6.20
N LYS A 28 -7.80 4.94 7.26
CA LYS A 28 -8.50 3.97 8.12
C LYS A 28 -9.70 4.60 8.84
N GLU A 29 -9.50 5.73 9.51
CA GLU A 29 -10.53 6.42 10.30
C GLU A 29 -11.67 6.97 9.44
N ALA A 30 -11.36 7.46 8.24
CA ALA A 30 -12.35 7.96 7.29
C ALA A 30 -12.95 6.87 6.40
N GLU A 31 -12.60 5.59 6.62
CA GLU A 31 -12.92 4.44 5.77
C GLU A 31 -12.64 4.71 4.28
N ALA A 32 -11.60 5.50 4.02
CA ALA A 32 -11.27 6.03 2.71
C ALA A 32 -10.36 5.08 1.90
N PHE A 33 -10.52 3.77 2.07
CA PHE A 33 -9.66 2.76 1.43
C PHE A 33 -9.66 2.84 -0.10
N TYR A 34 -10.71 3.42 -0.69
CA TYR A 34 -10.77 3.73 -2.12
C TYR A 34 -9.65 4.67 -2.61
N VAL A 35 -9.02 5.45 -1.72
CA VAL A 35 -7.83 6.26 -2.05
C VAL A 35 -6.69 5.34 -2.49
N ILE A 36 -6.38 4.33 -1.69
CA ILE A 36 -5.35 3.33 -2.02
C ILE A 36 -5.85 2.40 -3.13
N GLY A 37 -7.11 1.98 -3.07
CA GLY A 37 -7.74 1.14 -4.08
C GLY A 37 -7.71 1.75 -5.48
N SER A 38 -7.68 3.08 -5.59
CA SER A 38 -7.58 3.77 -6.89
C SER A 38 -6.31 3.42 -7.68
N VAL A 39 -5.26 2.91 -7.02
CA VAL A 39 -4.05 2.43 -7.68
C VAL A 39 -4.35 1.27 -8.63
N LEU A 40 -5.39 0.46 -8.38
CA LEU A 40 -5.81 -0.62 -9.27
C LEU A 40 -6.24 -0.13 -10.65
N ASN A 41 -6.61 1.14 -10.81
CA ASN A 41 -6.95 1.72 -12.12
C ASN A 41 -5.76 1.75 -13.10
N TYR A 42 -4.53 1.55 -12.60
CA TYR A 42 -3.31 1.47 -13.41
C TYR A 42 -2.92 0.02 -13.77
N TYR A 43 -3.76 -0.95 -13.42
CA TYR A 43 -3.53 -2.38 -13.66
C TYR A 43 -4.74 -3.01 -14.36
N ASP A 44 -4.52 -4.17 -14.99
CA ASP A 44 -5.53 -4.93 -15.73
C ASP A 44 -6.22 -6.02 -14.90
N PHE A 45 -6.08 -5.96 -13.57
CA PHE A 45 -6.70 -6.89 -12.63
C PHE A 45 -7.58 -6.16 -11.60
N GLY A 46 -8.34 -6.92 -10.81
CA GLY A 46 -9.22 -6.34 -9.79
C GLY A 46 -10.58 -5.85 -10.30
N HIS A 47 -10.87 -6.05 -11.58
CA HIS A 47 -12.13 -5.63 -12.20
C HIS A 47 -13.31 -6.57 -11.86
N HIS A 48 -13.01 -7.83 -11.53
CA HIS A 48 -14.02 -8.81 -11.10
C HIS A 48 -14.23 -8.80 -9.57
N GLU A 49 -13.13 -8.69 -8.82
CA GLU A 49 -13.09 -8.72 -7.36
C GLU A 49 -11.79 -8.07 -6.91
N ALA A 50 -11.85 -7.21 -5.90
CA ALA A 50 -10.67 -6.61 -5.29
C ALA A 50 -10.84 -6.52 -3.77
N CYS A 51 -9.78 -6.88 -3.04
CA CYS A 51 -9.68 -6.78 -1.60
C CYS A 51 -8.50 -5.89 -1.22
N ILE A 52 -8.65 -5.11 -0.15
CA ILE A 52 -7.60 -4.24 0.40
C ILE A 52 -7.32 -4.69 1.83
N PHE A 53 -6.07 -5.05 2.10
CA PHE A 53 -5.58 -5.45 3.41
C PHE A 53 -4.66 -4.34 3.94
N PRO A 54 -5.12 -3.50 4.88
CA PRO A 54 -4.25 -2.53 5.54
C PRO A 54 -3.27 -3.25 6.48
N GLU A 55 -2.06 -2.72 6.58
CA GLU A 55 -1.07 -3.12 7.58
C GLU A 55 -0.73 -4.62 7.54
N PHE A 56 -0.62 -5.20 6.34
CA PHE A 56 -0.48 -6.64 6.12
C PHE A 56 0.89 -7.16 6.56
N GLN A 57 0.89 -8.21 7.39
CA GLN A 57 2.11 -8.86 7.85
C GLN A 57 2.61 -9.85 6.79
N LEU A 58 3.63 -9.46 6.02
CA LEU A 58 4.21 -10.29 4.97
C LEU A 58 5.07 -11.43 5.53
N SER A 59 5.83 -11.15 6.58
CA SER A 59 6.67 -12.11 7.31
C SER A 59 6.87 -11.63 8.74
N SER A 60 7.61 -12.34 9.59
CA SER A 60 7.97 -11.82 10.92
C SER A 60 8.82 -10.53 10.88
N THR A 61 9.44 -10.21 9.75
CA THR A 61 10.33 -9.06 9.58
C THR A 61 9.69 -7.92 8.80
N TYR A 62 8.80 -8.24 7.85
CA TYR A 62 8.23 -7.26 6.94
C TYR A 62 6.73 -7.09 7.18
N LYS A 63 6.34 -5.84 7.36
CA LYS A 63 4.96 -5.37 7.35
C LYS A 63 4.83 -4.40 6.18
N VAL A 64 3.80 -4.57 5.36
CA VAL A 64 3.49 -3.67 4.25
C VAL A 64 2.33 -2.76 4.65
N ASP A 65 2.32 -1.52 4.18
CA ASP A 65 1.23 -0.60 4.52
C ASP A 65 -0.10 -1.04 3.94
N TYR A 66 -0.11 -1.48 2.68
CA TYR A 66 -1.29 -2.10 2.07
C TYR A 66 -0.92 -3.24 1.14
N LEU A 67 -1.72 -4.30 1.19
CA LEU A 67 -1.77 -5.34 0.16
C LEU A 67 -3.12 -5.24 -0.56
N LEU A 68 -3.09 -5.04 -1.86
CA LEU A 68 -4.27 -5.10 -2.72
C LEU A 68 -4.23 -6.43 -3.45
N VAL A 69 -5.35 -7.14 -3.42
CA VAL A 69 -5.52 -8.42 -4.11
C VAL A 69 -6.63 -8.24 -5.12
N GLY A 70 -6.33 -8.41 -6.39
CA GLY A 70 -7.32 -8.29 -7.46
C GLY A 70 -7.39 -9.54 -8.31
N ARG A 71 -8.60 -9.89 -8.75
CA ARG A 71 -8.84 -11.05 -9.61
C ARG A 71 -9.05 -10.62 -11.07
N ASN A 72 -8.49 -11.40 -11.99
CA ASN A 72 -8.81 -11.37 -13.41
C ASN A 72 -9.02 -12.80 -13.94
N SER A 73 -9.10 -12.98 -15.26
CA SER A 73 -9.25 -14.30 -15.89
C SER A 73 -8.11 -15.26 -15.57
N ASP A 74 -6.91 -14.74 -15.30
CA ASP A 74 -5.69 -15.52 -15.12
C ASP A 74 -5.42 -15.87 -13.65
N GLY A 75 -6.28 -15.40 -12.74
CA GLY A 75 -6.24 -15.72 -11.32
C GLY A 75 -6.14 -14.47 -10.44
N TYR A 76 -5.38 -14.60 -9.35
CA TYR A 76 -5.17 -13.53 -8.36
C TYR A 76 -3.84 -12.84 -8.60
N SER A 77 -3.89 -11.51 -8.65
CA SER A 77 -2.73 -10.63 -8.67
C SER A 77 -2.60 -9.90 -7.33
N PHE A 78 -1.36 -9.69 -6.91
CA PHE A 78 -1.01 -9.09 -5.62
C PHE A 78 -0.22 -7.81 -5.86
N LEU A 79 -0.67 -6.71 -5.26
CA LEU A 79 0.00 -5.42 -5.30
C LEU A 79 0.32 -4.97 -3.88
N PHE A 80 1.61 -4.88 -3.58
CA PHE A 80 2.12 -4.39 -2.30
C PHE A 80 2.41 -2.89 -2.43
N VAL A 81 1.93 -2.10 -1.48
CA VAL A 81 2.03 -0.63 -1.49
C VAL A 81 2.71 -0.18 -0.20
N GLU A 82 3.71 0.67 -0.36
CA GLU A 82 4.35 1.44 0.72
C GLU A 82 3.91 2.90 0.61
N LEU A 83 3.57 3.52 1.72
CA LEU A 83 3.38 4.96 1.82
C LEU A 83 4.62 5.61 2.40
N GLU A 84 5.07 6.67 1.75
CA GLU A 84 6.18 7.50 2.20
C GLU A 84 5.70 8.92 2.49
N HIS A 85 6.49 9.67 3.24
CA HIS A 85 6.13 11.04 3.56
C HIS A 85 5.98 11.89 2.27
N PRO A 86 4.86 12.62 2.09
CA PRO A 86 4.52 13.26 0.80
C PRO A 86 5.35 14.50 0.46
N VAL A 87 5.98 15.13 1.46
CA VAL A 87 6.71 16.41 1.31
C VAL A 87 8.13 16.37 1.87
N LYS A 88 8.36 15.63 2.96
CA LYS A 88 9.64 15.66 3.68
C LYS A 88 10.69 14.80 2.97
N GLN A 89 11.81 15.42 2.60
CA GLN A 89 12.95 14.75 1.96
C GLN A 89 12.57 13.97 0.70
N ILE A 90 11.64 14.50 -0.11
CA ILE A 90 11.20 13.89 -1.37
C ILE A 90 12.16 14.14 -2.55
N THR A 91 12.95 15.21 -2.52
CA THR A 91 13.99 15.50 -3.52
C THR A 91 15.23 16.07 -2.84
N LEU A 92 16.38 15.92 -3.52
CA LEU A 92 17.62 16.61 -3.20
C LEU A 92 17.71 17.95 -3.95
N ALA A 93 18.70 18.77 -3.61
CA ALA A 93 18.90 20.09 -4.21
C ALA A 93 19.22 20.03 -5.72
N ASP A 94 19.79 18.92 -6.19
CA ASP A 94 20.10 18.64 -7.59
C ASP A 94 18.90 18.06 -8.37
N GLY A 95 17.75 17.90 -7.72
CA GLY A 95 16.53 17.33 -8.33
C GLY A 95 16.45 15.81 -8.27
N GLU A 96 17.47 15.13 -7.77
CA GLU A 96 17.43 13.68 -7.57
C GLU A 96 16.41 13.27 -6.51
N LEU A 97 15.90 12.04 -6.59
CA LEU A 97 14.94 11.50 -5.63
C LEU A 97 15.49 11.61 -4.21
N GLY A 98 14.68 12.07 -3.27
CA GLY A 98 15.11 12.25 -1.89
C GLY A 98 15.10 10.95 -1.08
N ASN A 99 15.36 11.09 0.22
CA ASN A 99 15.44 9.94 1.14
C ASN A 99 14.11 9.18 1.27
N ALA A 100 12.97 9.88 1.23
CA ALA A 100 11.64 9.25 1.30
C ALA A 100 11.47 8.22 0.16
N PHE A 101 11.63 8.64 -1.09
CA PHE A 101 11.56 7.71 -2.22
C PHE A 101 12.63 6.60 -2.16
N ARG A 102 13.88 6.91 -1.80
CA ARG A 102 14.94 5.90 -1.75
C ARG A 102 14.65 4.80 -0.72
N LYS A 103 14.04 5.14 0.42
CA LYS A 103 13.61 4.18 1.45
C LYS A 103 12.48 3.30 0.95
N GLY A 104 11.38 3.88 0.46
CA GLY A 104 10.25 3.12 -0.07
C GLY A 104 10.66 2.20 -1.24
N ILE A 105 11.50 2.69 -2.16
CA ILE A 105 12.07 1.86 -3.24
C ILE A 105 12.86 0.68 -2.67
N LYS A 106 13.65 0.90 -1.61
CA LYS A 106 14.40 -0.17 -0.95
C LYS A 106 13.45 -1.17 -0.28
N GLN A 107 12.41 -0.72 0.43
CA GLN A 107 11.43 -1.61 1.07
C GLN A 107 10.71 -2.49 0.05
N VAL A 108 10.20 -1.92 -1.05
CA VAL A 108 9.56 -2.70 -2.12
C VAL A 108 10.52 -3.72 -2.74
N LYS A 109 11.81 -3.36 -2.92
CA LYS A 109 12.84 -4.31 -3.38
C LYS A 109 13.10 -5.42 -2.37
N ASP A 110 13.18 -5.09 -1.09
CA ASP A 110 13.40 -6.05 0.00
C ASP A 110 12.23 -7.05 0.07
N TRP A 111 10.99 -6.58 -0.06
CA TRP A 111 9.81 -7.45 -0.13
C TRP A 111 9.82 -8.36 -1.35
N ARG A 112 10.17 -7.83 -2.54
CA ARG A 112 10.28 -8.64 -3.76
C ARG A 112 11.33 -9.74 -3.60
N ASN A 113 12.49 -9.42 -3.04
CA ASN A 113 13.55 -10.39 -2.80
C ASN A 113 13.08 -11.47 -1.82
N TRP A 114 12.38 -11.08 -0.76
CA TRP A 114 11.80 -12.03 0.18
C TRP A 114 10.76 -12.93 -0.51
N LEU A 115 9.83 -12.37 -1.29
CA LEU A 115 8.81 -13.12 -2.02
C LEU A 115 9.41 -14.15 -2.99
N ASN A 116 10.47 -13.80 -3.71
CA ASN A 116 11.14 -14.72 -4.63
C ASN A 116 11.65 -16.00 -3.93
N GLY A 117 12.11 -15.89 -2.68
CA GLY A 117 12.58 -17.03 -1.89
C GLY A 117 11.51 -17.70 -1.03
N ASN A 118 10.36 -17.05 -0.83
CA ASN A 118 9.37 -17.43 0.20
C ASN A 118 7.93 -17.44 -0.34
N PHE A 119 7.74 -17.56 -1.65
CA PHE A 119 6.42 -17.50 -2.26
C PHE A 119 5.46 -18.56 -1.70
N SER A 120 5.94 -19.78 -1.45
CA SER A 120 5.13 -20.84 -0.82
C SER A 120 4.62 -20.42 0.56
N THR A 121 5.48 -19.86 1.41
CA THR A 121 5.11 -19.30 2.72
C THR A 121 4.06 -18.21 2.58
N PHE A 122 4.28 -17.25 1.68
CA PHE A 122 3.31 -16.19 1.39
C PHE A 122 1.93 -16.75 0.99
N THR A 123 1.89 -17.74 0.10
CA THR A 123 0.62 -18.34 -0.31
C THR A 123 -0.11 -19.05 0.83
N SER A 124 0.62 -19.64 1.78
CA SER A 124 0.02 -20.23 2.98
C SER A 124 -0.58 -19.14 3.88
N THR A 125 0.15 -18.06 4.14
CA THR A 125 -0.36 -16.92 4.92
C THR A 125 -1.63 -16.33 4.30
N ILE A 126 -1.66 -16.08 2.99
CA ILE A 126 -2.87 -15.55 2.32
C ILE A 126 -4.07 -16.50 2.42
N LYS A 127 -3.84 -17.82 2.45
CA LYS A 127 -4.93 -18.78 2.64
C LYS A 127 -5.55 -18.69 4.03
N GLU A 128 -4.79 -18.29 5.07
CA GLU A 128 -5.35 -18.05 6.40
C GLU A 128 -6.29 -16.84 6.44
N TYR A 129 -6.08 -15.87 5.53
CA TYR A 129 -6.99 -14.74 5.33
C TYR A 129 -8.22 -15.09 4.49
N LYS A 130 -8.30 -16.30 3.88
CA LYS A 130 -9.57 -16.81 3.36
C LYS A 130 -10.43 -17.25 4.55
N HIS A 131 -11.66 -16.77 4.60
CA HIS A 131 -12.61 -17.04 5.68
C HIS A 131 -12.59 -18.49 6.21
N PRO A 132 -12.59 -18.70 7.54
CA PRO A 132 -12.66 -20.01 8.19
C PRO A 132 -14.07 -20.63 8.30
N ASP A 133 -15.11 -20.00 7.74
CA ASP A 133 -16.51 -20.46 7.85
C ASP A 133 -17.06 -21.12 6.55
N ARG A 134 -16.21 -21.89 5.86
CA ARG A 134 -16.64 -22.96 4.95
C ARG A 134 -15.74 -24.18 5.12
#